data_AF-A0A1V5T5T1-F1
#
_entry.id   AF-A0A1V5T5T1-F1
#
_cell.length_a   1.000
_cell.length_b   1.000
_cell.length_c   1.000
_cell.angle_alpha   90.00
_cell.angle_beta   90.00
_cell.angle_gamma   90.00
#
_symmetry.space_group_name_H-M   'P 1'
#
loop_
_entity.id
_entity.type
_entity.pdbx_description
1 polymer ?
#
loop_
_entity_poly.entity_id
_entity_poly.type
_entity_poly.pdbx_seq_one_letter_code
_entity_poly.pdbx_strand_id
1 'polypeptide(L)'
;MKADIDDNDIRELFGRISSRFESADDGTKEMLAMLVNTTLKYRETLEHASGIPLTVGETRSALDAFMSVMQTRRIPDGLNKRIRDLLLLWLEELKLRVHN
;
A
#
# COMPACT_ATOMS: atom_id res chain seq x y z
N MET A 1 10.77 -24.96 -0.85
CA MET A 1 11.25 -23.57 -0.70
C MET A 1 10.15 -22.67 -1.22
N LYS A 2 9.26 -22.23 -0.32
CA LYS A 2 8.08 -21.42 -0.66
C LYS A 2 8.50 -19.98 -0.38
N ALA A 3 8.36 -19.11 -1.37
CA ALA A 3 9.02 -17.81 -1.42
C ALA A 3 8.76 -16.99 -0.14
N ASP A 4 9.83 -16.87 0.66
CA ASP A 4 10.00 -16.06 1.85
C ASP A 4 10.07 -14.57 1.47
N ILE A 5 9.11 -14.10 0.67
CA ILE A 5 8.89 -12.66 0.46
C ILE A 5 8.16 -12.21 1.72
N ASP A 6 8.83 -12.26 2.86
CA ASP A 6 8.22 -12.18 4.18
C ASP A 6 7.60 -10.80 4.43
N ASP A 7 6.62 -10.69 5.32
CA ASP A 7 6.06 -9.42 5.83
C ASP A 7 7.13 -8.33 6.04
N ASN A 8 8.33 -8.77 6.43
CA ASN A 8 9.52 -7.98 6.59
C ASN A 8 9.89 -7.14 5.35
N ASP A 9 9.75 -7.65 4.13
CA ASP A 9 10.17 -6.95 2.90
C ASP A 9 9.22 -5.77 2.56
N ILE A 10 7.92 -5.98 2.80
CA ILE A 10 6.91 -4.91 2.72
C ILE A 10 7.17 -3.87 3.81
N ARG A 11 7.44 -4.32 5.04
CA ARG A 11 7.81 -3.43 6.14
C ARG A 11 9.08 -2.65 5.87
N GLU A 12 10.11 -3.25 5.25
CA GLU A 12 11.33 -2.57 4.88
C GLU A 12 11.10 -1.52 3.80
N LEU A 13 10.27 -1.84 2.79
CA LEU A 13 9.85 -0.85 1.79
C LEU A 13 9.21 0.37 2.45
N PHE A 14 8.19 0.14 3.29
CA PHE A 14 7.53 1.22 4.02
C PHE A 14 8.44 1.89 5.05
N GLY A 15 9.38 1.18 5.66
CA GLY A 15 10.37 1.72 6.59
C GLY A 15 11.32 2.70 5.91
N ARG A 16 11.81 2.38 4.71
CA ARG A 16 12.61 3.31 3.89
C ARG A 16 11.82 4.55 3.49
N ILE A 17 10.53 4.37 3.19
CA ILE A 17 9.63 5.48 2.88
C ILE A 17 9.42 6.35 4.12
N SER A 18 9.09 5.75 5.27
CA SER A 18 8.95 6.45 6.55
C SER A 18 10.20 7.19 6.97
N SER A 19 11.40 6.64 6.74
CA SER A 19 12.66 7.34 7.03
C SER A 19 12.86 8.57 6.12
N ARG A 20 12.39 8.51 4.86
CA ARG A 20 12.34 9.70 3.99
C ARG A 20 11.35 10.74 4.48
N PHE A 21 10.33 10.31 5.21
CA PHE A 21 9.29 11.14 5.82
C PHE A 21 9.48 11.28 7.35
N GLU A 22 10.70 11.09 7.87
CA GLU A 22 10.94 11.13 9.32
C GLU A 22 10.65 12.51 9.91
N SER A 23 10.83 13.55 9.09
CA SER A 23 10.44 14.94 9.35
C SER A 23 9.00 15.28 8.94
N ALA A 24 8.20 14.32 8.47
CA ALA A 24 6.82 14.55 8.09
C ALA A 24 5.91 14.59 9.33
N ASP A 25 4.86 15.41 9.23
CA ASP A 25 3.85 15.60 10.25
C ASP A 25 3.17 14.28 10.66
N ASP A 26 2.62 14.27 11.88
CA ASP A 26 1.98 13.10 12.50
C ASP A 26 0.93 12.43 11.59
N GLY A 27 0.17 13.24 10.84
CA GLY A 27 -0.81 12.74 9.87
C GLY A 27 -0.21 11.93 8.71
N THR A 28 1.04 12.21 8.31
CA THR A 28 1.74 11.42 7.28
C THR A 28 2.16 10.06 7.84
N LYS A 29 2.58 10.01 9.11
CA LYS A 29 2.94 8.76 9.80
C LYS A 29 1.73 7.88 10.01
N GLU A 30 0.59 8.46 10.39
CA GLU A 30 -0.68 7.74 10.49
C GLU A 30 -1.17 7.21 9.15
N MET A 31 -1.06 8.01 8.09
CA MET A 31 -1.39 7.57 6.73
C MET A 31 -0.51 6.38 6.34
N LEU A 32 0.81 6.47 6.54
CA LEU A 32 1.77 5.38 6.27
C LEU A 32 1.44 4.11 7.04
N ALA A 33 1.15 4.21 8.34
CA ALA A 33 0.76 3.07 9.16
C ALA A 33 -0.52 2.40 8.65
N MET A 34 -1.49 3.19 8.20
CA MET A 34 -2.71 2.68 7.56
C MET A 34 -2.40 1.96 6.25
N LEU A 35 -1.58 2.55 5.37
CA LEU A 35 -1.19 1.92 4.11
C LEU A 35 -0.52 0.56 4.34
N VAL A 36 0.41 0.48 5.30
CA VAL A 36 1.08 -0.78 5.67
C VAL A 36 0.04 -1.80 6.13
N ASN A 37 -0.78 -1.46 7.12
CA ASN A 37 -1.76 -2.38 7.71
C ASN A 37 -2.76 -2.92 6.66
N THR A 38 -3.26 -2.06 5.78
CA THR A 38 -4.16 -2.46 4.69
C THR A 38 -3.48 -3.36 3.67
N THR A 39 -2.20 -3.09 3.36
CA THR A 39 -1.42 -3.96 2.46
C THR A 39 -1.25 -5.36 3.03
N LEU A 40 -0.93 -5.46 4.32
CA LEU A 40 -0.72 -6.75 4.99
C LEU A 40 -2.02 -7.56 5.00
N LYS A 41 -3.14 -6.94 5.39
CA LYS A 41 -4.46 -7.58 5.34
C LYS A 41 -4.86 -8.03 3.94
N TYR A 42 -4.63 -7.19 2.93
CA TYR A 42 -4.95 -7.53 1.55
C TYR A 42 -4.07 -8.67 1.04
N ARG A 43 -2.79 -8.68 1.41
CA ARG A 43 -1.89 -9.78 1.10
C ARG A 43 -2.37 -11.10 1.72
N GLU A 44 -2.73 -11.11 3.00
CA GLU A 44 -3.30 -12.29 3.66
C GLU A 44 -4.55 -12.76 2.90
N THR A 45 -5.45 -11.83 2.57
CA THR A 45 -6.67 -12.13 1.81
C THR A 45 -6.36 -12.78 0.46
N LEU A 46 -5.36 -12.28 -0.28
CA LEU A 46 -4.93 -12.86 -1.56
C LEU A 46 -4.27 -14.23 -1.39
N GLU A 47 -3.49 -14.42 -0.33
CA GLU A 47 -2.87 -15.70 -0.01
C GLU A 47 -3.94 -16.76 0.32
N HIS A 48 -4.96 -16.38 1.08
CA HIS A 48 -6.11 -17.24 1.38
C HIS A 48 -7.00 -17.51 0.16
N ALA A 49 -7.22 -16.51 -0.71
CA ALA A 49 -8.14 -16.63 -1.84
C ALA A 49 -7.54 -17.29 -3.09
N SER A 50 -6.25 -17.03 -3.39
CA SER A 50 -5.58 -17.47 -4.61
C SER A 50 -4.28 -18.24 -4.35
N GLY A 51 -3.82 -18.36 -3.10
CA GLY A 51 -2.53 -19.00 -2.78
C GLY A 51 -1.31 -18.21 -3.26
N ILE A 52 -1.51 -17.03 -3.86
CA ILE A 52 -0.46 -16.17 -4.42
C ILE A 52 -0.53 -14.84 -3.67
N PRO A 53 0.39 -14.57 -2.74
CA PRO A 53 0.42 -13.32 -2.01
C PRO A 53 0.78 -12.16 -2.94
N LEU A 54 0.43 -10.95 -2.49
CA LEU A 54 0.88 -9.70 -3.10
C LEU A 54 2.40 -9.57 -3.00
N THR A 55 3.06 -9.24 -4.11
CA THR A 55 4.51 -9.04 -4.13
C THR A 55 4.91 -7.61 -3.77
N VAL A 56 6.14 -7.42 -3.29
CA VAL A 56 6.70 -6.08 -3.00
C VAL A 56 6.71 -5.18 -4.25
N GLY A 57 6.91 -5.75 -5.44
CA GLY A 57 6.84 -5.01 -6.70
C GLY A 57 5.43 -4.48 -7.01
N GLU A 58 4.39 -5.28 -6.75
CA GLU A 58 3.01 -4.85 -6.86
C GLU A 58 2.67 -3.77 -5.83
N THR A 59 3.11 -3.95 -4.57
CA THR A 59 2.94 -2.95 -3.50
C THR A 59 3.61 -1.62 -3.85
N ARG A 60 4.85 -1.67 -4.36
CA ARG A 60 5.58 -0.46 -4.78
C ARG A 60 4.87 0.27 -5.92
N SER A 61 4.37 -0.48 -6.89
CA SER A 61 3.63 0.08 -8.02
C SER A 61 2.30 0.69 -7.58
N ALA A 62 1.61 0.06 -6.62
CA ALA A 62 0.40 0.61 -6.03
C ALA A 62 0.70 1.91 -5.30
N LEU A 63 1.81 1.96 -4.56
CA LEU A 63 2.22 3.15 -3.82
C LEU A 63 2.57 4.31 -4.74
N ASP A 64 3.31 4.05 -5.82
CA ASP A 64 3.61 5.06 -6.83
C ASP A 64 2.32 5.63 -7.45
N ALA A 65 1.38 4.73 -7.79
CA ALA A 65 0.06 5.12 -8.27
C ALA A 65 -0.71 5.94 -7.22
N PHE A 66 -0.65 5.56 -5.94
CA PHE A 66 -1.30 6.29 -4.84
C PHE A 66 -0.74 7.69 -4.69
N MET A 67 0.59 7.85 -4.68
CA MET A 67 1.23 9.16 -4.64
C MET A 67 0.87 10.01 -5.86
N SER A 68 0.80 9.39 -7.05
CA SER A 68 0.34 10.06 -8.26
C SER A 68 -1.12 10.50 -8.16
N VAL A 69 -2.01 9.67 -7.60
CA VAL A 69 -3.41 10.03 -7.35
C VAL A 69 -3.51 11.17 -6.35
N MET A 70 -2.72 11.16 -5.27
CA MET A 70 -2.73 12.24 -4.28
C MET A 70 -2.32 13.59 -4.90
N GLN A 71 -1.37 13.57 -5.85
CA GLN A 71 -0.90 14.79 -6.54
C GLN A 71 -1.84 15.24 -7.66
N THR A 72 -2.34 14.32 -8.48
CA THR A 72 -3.08 14.63 -9.72
C THR A 72 -4.59 14.50 -9.58
N ARG A 73 -5.06 13.90 -8.48
CA ARG A 73 -6.44 13.46 -8.24
C ARG A 73 -6.99 12.53 -9.33
N ARG A 74 -6.12 11.86 -10.08
CA ARG A 74 -6.48 10.92 -11.14
C ARG A 74 -5.85 9.55 -10.87
N ILE A 75 -6.65 8.51 -11.04
CA ILE A 75 -6.16 7.13 -11.00
C ILE A 75 -5.46 6.85 -12.32
N PRO A 76 -4.19 6.43 -12.31
CA PRO A 76 -3.48 6.11 -13.55
C PRO A 76 -4.16 4.92 -14.26
N ASP A 77 -4.28 5.05 -15.57
CA ASP A 77 -4.84 4.02 -16.43
C ASP A 77 -3.82 2.88 -16.67
N GLY A 78 -4.31 1.67 -16.97
CA GLY A 78 -3.45 0.52 -17.25
C GLY A 78 -2.82 -0.17 -16.03
N LEU A 79 -3.29 0.14 -14.81
CA LEU A 79 -2.87 -0.60 -13.62
C LEU A 79 -3.35 -2.06 -13.65
N ASN A 80 -2.50 -2.98 -13.23
CA ASN A 80 -2.91 -4.36 -12.99
C ASN A 80 -4.04 -4.43 -11.98
N LYS A 81 -4.96 -5.38 -12.16
CA LYS A 81 -6.16 -5.53 -11.30
C LYS A 81 -5.80 -5.55 -9.81
N ARG A 82 -4.76 -6.31 -9.42
CA ARG A 82 -4.30 -6.44 -8.03
C ARG A 82 -3.77 -5.12 -7.45
N ILE A 83 -3.00 -4.38 -8.26
CA ILE A 83 -2.43 -3.08 -7.91
C ILE A 83 -3.55 -2.05 -7.75
N ARG A 84 -4.51 -2.06 -8.67
CA ARG A 84 -5.68 -1.19 -8.63
C ARG A 84 -6.57 -1.47 -7.43
N ASP A 85 -6.78 -2.73 -7.08
CA ASP A 85 -7.58 -3.14 -5.93
C ASP A 85 -6.97 -2.62 -4.62
N LEU A 86 -5.66 -2.84 -4.44
CA LEU A 86 -4.92 -2.30 -3.29
C LEU A 86 -4.98 -0.77 -3.23
N LEU A 87 -4.81 -0.10 -4.38
CA LEU A 87 -4.93 1.36 -4.48
C LEU A 87 -6.32 1.85 -4.03
N LEU A 88 -7.39 1.17 -4.47
CA LEU A 88 -8.76 1.52 -4.09
C LEU A 88 -8.98 1.34 -2.59
N LEU A 89 -8.51 0.23 -2.01
CA LEU A 89 -8.59 -0.02 -0.57
C LEU A 89 -7.92 1.11 0.23
N TRP A 90 -6.73 1.56 -0.18
CA TRP A 90 -6.07 2.68 0.48
C TRP A 90 -6.85 4.00 0.34
N LEU A 91 -7.42 4.27 -0.82
CA LEU A 91 -8.22 5.48 -1.03
C LEU A 91 -9.53 5.45 -0.21
N GLU A 92 -10.15 4.29 -0.05
CA GLU A 92 -11.33 4.11 0.82
C GLU A 92 -10.99 4.34 2.30
N GLU A 93 -9.93 3.69 2.79
CA GLU A 93 -9.45 3.88 4.17
C GLU A 93 -9.07 5.35 4.43
N LEU A 94 -8.46 6.02 3.46
CA LEU A 94 -8.14 7.43 3.57
C LEU A 94 -9.40 8.30 3.65
N LYS A 95 -10.42 8.03 2.81
CA LYS A 95 -11.70 8.76 2.85
C LYS A 95 -12.41 8.62 4.20
N LEU A 96 -12.35 7.44 4.81
CA LEU A 96 -12.94 7.18 6.13
C LEU A 96 -12.27 8.01 7.23
N ARG A 97 -10.95 8.23 7.13
CA ARG A 97 -10.20 9.03 8.10
C ARG A 97 -10.32 10.54 7.91
N VAL A 98 -10.53 11.02 6.68
CA VAL A 98 -10.68 12.46 6.39
C VAL A 98 -12.08 12.99 6.77
N HIS A 99 -13.08 12.13 6.91
CA HIS A 99 -14.44 12.51 7.31
C HIS A 99 -14.74 12.39 8.81
N ASN A 100 -13.77 11.94 9.61
CA ASN A 100 -13.87 11.85 11.08
C ASN A 100 -13.02 12.97 11.70
#